data_AF-A0A7W9EVG0-F1
#
_entry.id   AF-A0A7W9EVG0-F1
#
_cell.length_a   1.000
_cell.length_b   1.000
_cell.length_c   1.000
_cell.angle_alpha   90.00
_cell.angle_beta   90.00
_cell.angle_gamma   90.00
#
_symmetry.space_group_name_H-M   'P 1'
#
loop_
_entity.id
_entity.type
_entity.pdbx_description
1 polymer ?
#
loop_
_entity_poly.entity_id
_entity_poly.type
_entity_poly.pdbx_seq_one_letter_code
_entity_poly.pdbx_strand_id
1 'polypeptide(L)'
;MSQPGHELTAQQLLEAQQALDVAAFNGILSLAIILRKRDLLTDVETRGLHDIMSKPLSMPGNASNPVVQDAQHNLDQLFAALADRP
;
A
#
# COMPACT_ATOMS: atom_id res chain seq x y z
N MET A 1 21.06 32.88 -8.02
CA MET A 1 20.98 32.51 -6.60
C MET A 1 20.46 31.09 -6.56
N SER A 2 21.35 30.10 -6.44
CA SER A 2 20.97 28.68 -6.38
C SER A 2 20.49 28.38 -4.96
N GLN A 3 19.23 27.97 -4.81
CA GLN A 3 18.70 27.55 -3.51
C GLN A 3 19.55 26.38 -2.99
N PRO A 4 20.00 26.39 -1.72
CA PRO A 4 20.69 25.25 -1.16
C PRO A 4 19.69 24.09 -1.12
N GLY A 5 19.95 23.06 -1.91
CA GLY A 5 19.21 21.81 -1.82
C GLY A 5 19.33 21.33 -0.38
N HIS A 6 18.21 21.24 0.33
CA HIS A 6 18.19 20.63 1.65
C HIS A 6 18.53 19.16 1.47
N GLU A 7 19.79 18.80 1.73
CA GLU A 7 20.16 17.40 1.96
C GLU A 7 19.36 16.91 3.16
N LEU A 8 18.44 15.99 2.89
CA LEU A 8 17.62 15.38 3.92
C LEU A 8 18.51 14.48 4.78
N THR A 9 18.35 14.58 6.10
CA THR A 9 18.97 13.62 7.02
C THR A 9 18.43 12.21 6.74
N ALA A 10 19.19 11.18 7.10
CA ALA A 10 18.77 9.78 6.94
C ALA A 10 17.39 9.50 7.60
N GLN A 11 17.11 10.17 8.72
CA GLN A 11 15.81 10.08 9.39
C GLN A 11 14.70 10.76 8.58
N GLN A 12 14.93 11.96 8.05
CA GLN A 12 13.94 12.63 7.19
C GLN A 12 13.68 11.87 5.89
N LEU A 13 14.70 11.20 5.33
CA LEU A 13 14.52 10.30 4.19
C LEU A 13 13.64 9.11 4.55
N LEU A 14 13.86 8.49 5.72
CA LEU A 14 13.03 7.37 6.19
C LEU A 14 11.58 7.79 6.43
N GLU A 15 11.36 8.93 7.09
CA GLU A 15 10.03 9.49 7.34
C GLU A 15 9.31 9.86 6.03
N ALA A 16 10.03 10.46 5.07
CA ALA A 16 9.49 10.77 3.74
C ALA A 16 9.15 9.50 2.96
N GLN A 17 10.00 8.46 3.03
CA GLN A 17 9.75 7.16 2.41
C GLN A 17 8.49 6.52 3.00
N GLN A 18 8.35 6.51 4.33
CA GLN A 18 7.17 6.00 5.02
C GLN A 18 5.90 6.78 4.63
N ALA A 19 5.96 8.10 4.56
CA ALA A 19 4.83 8.93 4.15
C ALA A 19 4.42 8.66 2.69
N LEU A 20 5.40 8.45 1.80
CA LEU A 20 5.17 8.08 0.40
C LEU A 20 4.54 6.70 0.28
N ASP A 21 5.02 5.71 1.04
CA ASP A 21 4.49 4.35 1.04
C ASP A 21 3.03 4.34 1.54
N VAL A 22 2.74 5.05 2.65
CA VAL A 22 1.36 5.21 3.17
C VAL A 22 0.46 5.91 2.15
N ALA A 23 0.94 6.98 1.50
CA ALA A 23 0.17 7.69 0.49
C ALA A 23 -0.12 6.83 -0.75
N ALA A 24 0.86 6.06 -1.22
CA ALA A 24 0.71 5.14 -2.34
C ALA A 24 -0.30 4.03 -2.01
N PHE A 25 -0.19 3.39 -0.84
CA PHE A 25 -1.15 2.37 -0.40
C PHE A 25 -2.57 2.92 -0.30
N ASN A 26 -2.76 4.07 0.35
CA ASN A 26 -4.08 4.69 0.48
C ASN A 26 -4.67 5.11 -0.88
N GLY A 27 -3.82 5.60 -1.80
CA GLY A 27 -4.22 5.99 -3.15
C GLY A 27 -4.71 4.80 -3.97
N ILE A 28 -3.95 3.70 -4.00
CA ILE A 28 -4.31 2.47 -4.74
C ILE A 28 -5.61 1.88 -4.17
N LEU A 29 -5.72 1.80 -2.84
CA LEU A 29 -6.92 1.28 -2.20
C LEU A 29 -8.15 2.13 -2.49
N SER A 30 -8.03 3.46 -2.41
CA SER A 30 -9.12 4.38 -2.72
C SER A 30 -9.59 4.23 -4.17
N LEU A 31 -8.65 4.05 -5.10
CA LEU A 31 -8.97 3.78 -6.50
C LEU A 31 -9.69 2.43 -6.66
N ALA A 32 -9.20 1.38 -6.01
CA ALA A 32 -9.84 0.06 -6.03
C ALA A 32 -11.28 0.11 -5.53
N ILE A 33 -11.53 0.82 -4.41
CA ILE A 33 -12.88 1.05 -3.87
C ILE A 33 -13.78 1.74 -4.91
N ILE A 34 -13.30 2.82 -5.54
CA ILE A 34 -14.09 3.59 -6.52
C ILE A 34 -14.42 2.73 -7.75
N LEU A 35 -13.44 1.99 -8.27
CA LEU A 35 -13.61 1.15 -9.45
C LEU A 35 -14.57 -0.01 -9.16
N ARG A 36 -14.45 -0.66 -8.00
CA ARG A 36 -15.33 -1.75 -7.60
C ARG A 36 -16.77 -1.29 -7.35
N LYS A 37 -16.96 -0.11 -6.76
CA LYS A 37 -18.30 0.52 -6.63
C LYS A 37 -18.98 0.84 -7.97
N ARG A 38 -18.20 0.96 -9.04
CA ARG A 38 -18.69 1.21 -10.41
C ARG A 38 -18.77 -0.06 -11.26
N ASP A 39 -18.58 -1.24 -10.64
CA ASP A 39 -18.49 -2.53 -11.32
C ASP A 39 -17.40 -2.56 -12.43
N LEU A 40 -16.36 -1.74 -12.27
CA LEU A 40 -15.19 -1.66 -13.18
C LEU A 40 -14.02 -2.53 -12.73
N LEU A 41 -14.19 -3.25 -11.63
CA LEU A 41 -13.17 -4.12 -11.05
C LEU A 41 -13.86 -5.40 -10.58
N THR A 42 -13.58 -6.49 -11.28
CA THR A 42 -14.09 -7.83 -10.95
C THR A 42 -13.43 -8.37 -9.68
N ASP A 43 -13.99 -9.44 -9.12
CA ASP A 43 -13.38 -10.16 -7.99
C ASP A 43 -11.98 -10.69 -8.32
N VAL A 44 -11.78 -11.12 -9.57
CA VAL A 44 -10.48 -11.61 -10.04
C VAL A 44 -9.46 -10.48 -10.07
N GLU A 45 -9.82 -9.33 -10.63
CA GLU A 45 -8.94 -8.16 -10.68
C GLU A 45 -8.67 -7.60 -9.28
N THR A 46 -9.65 -7.67 -8.38
CA THR A 46 -9.51 -7.20 -6.99
C THR A 46 -8.52 -8.07 -6.22
N ARG A 47 -8.61 -9.41 -6.38
CA ARG A 47 -7.61 -10.34 -5.84
C ARG A 47 -6.23 -10.13 -6.47
N GLY A 48 -6.17 -9.93 -7.78
CA GLY A 48 -4.90 -9.64 -8.46
C GLY A 48 -4.22 -8.37 -7.93
N LEU A 49 -5.00 -7.33 -7.60
CA LEU A 49 -4.48 -6.12 -6.99
C LEU A 49 -3.95 -6.38 -5.58
N HIS A 50 -4.68 -7.16 -4.78
CA HIS A 50 -4.23 -7.59 -3.44
C HIS A 50 -2.91 -8.35 -3.51
N ASP A 51 -2.77 -9.30 -4.44
CA ASP A 51 -1.55 -10.08 -4.66
C ASP A 51 -0.36 -9.18 -5.02
N ILE A 52 -0.57 -8.21 -5.92
CA ILE A 52 0.46 -7.26 -6.33
C ILE A 52 0.94 -6.42 -5.14
N MET A 53 0.01 -5.93 -4.31
CA MET A 53 0.31 -5.10 -3.14
C MET A 53 0.96 -5.92 -2.01
N SER A 54 0.61 -7.20 -1.87
CA SER A 54 1.12 -8.10 -0.82
C SER A 54 2.49 -8.69 -1.15
N LYS A 55 2.81 -8.85 -2.45
CA LYS A 55 4.08 -9.43 -2.91
C LYS A 55 5.33 -8.80 -2.28
N PRO A 56 5.52 -7.45 -2.27
CA PRO A 56 6.71 -6.84 -1.66
C PRO A 56 6.78 -7.05 -0.14
N LEU A 57 5.63 -7.15 0.55
CA LEU A 57 5.57 -7.41 1.99
C LEU A 57 5.96 -8.86 2.32
N SER A 58 5.66 -9.79 1.40
CA SER A 58 5.96 -11.22 1.53
C SER A 58 7.39 -11.61 1.13
N MET A 59 8.21 -10.67 0.64
CA MET A 59 9.57 -10.95 0.20
C MET A 59 10.51 -11.32 1.37
N PRO A 60 11.50 -12.20 1.15
CA PRO A 60 12.55 -12.47 2.13
C PRO A 60 13.26 -11.17 2.54
N GLY A 61 13.38 -10.93 3.85
CA GLY A 61 13.89 -9.68 4.43
C GLY A 61 12.79 -8.74 4.94
N ASN A 62 11.61 -8.76 4.32
CA ASN A 62 10.44 -8.01 4.76
C ASN A 62 9.49 -8.87 5.58
N ALA A 63 9.29 -10.13 5.17
CA ALA A 63 8.32 -11.04 5.80
C ALA A 63 8.59 -11.36 7.29
N SER A 64 9.83 -11.20 7.74
CA SER A 64 10.23 -11.39 9.14
C SER A 64 10.14 -10.10 9.99
N ASN A 65 9.80 -8.96 9.39
CA ASN A 65 9.69 -7.68 10.08
C ASN A 65 8.27 -7.54 10.67
N PRO A 66 8.11 -7.38 12.00
CA PRO A 66 6.80 -7.23 12.63
C PRO A 66 5.96 -6.08 12.07
N VAL A 67 6.59 -4.95 11.72
CA VAL A 67 5.89 -3.78 11.14
C VAL A 67 5.32 -4.11 9.76
N VAL A 68 6.04 -4.91 8.98
CA VAL A 68 5.59 -5.37 7.66
C VAL A 68 4.43 -6.37 7.82
N GLN A 69 4.46 -7.21 8.85
CA GLN A 69 3.36 -8.15 9.15
C GLN A 69 2.08 -7.40 9.54
N ASP A 70 2.18 -6.34 10.35
CA ASP A 70 1.04 -5.47 10.67
C ASP A 70 0.50 -4.79 9.40
N ALA A 71 1.38 -4.30 8.52
CA ALA A 71 0.97 -3.70 7.25
C ALA A 71 0.26 -4.72 6.33
N GLN A 72 0.77 -5.95 6.24
CA GLN A 72 0.14 -7.04 5.49
C GLN A 72 -1.24 -7.38 6.07
N HIS A 73 -1.35 -7.49 7.40
CA HIS A 73 -2.61 -7.77 8.06
C HIS A 73 -3.66 -6.69 7.79
N ASN A 74 -3.28 -5.42 7.86
CA ASN A 74 -4.17 -4.31 7.54
C ASN A 74 -4.62 -4.33 6.08
N LEU A 75 -3.70 -4.63 5.16
CA LEU A 75 -4.01 -4.78 3.73
C LEU A 75 -5.03 -5.91 3.50
N ASP A 76 -4.86 -7.06 4.16
CA ASP A 76 -5.77 -8.20 4.07
C ASP A 76 -7.19 -7.84 4.53
N GLN A 77 -7.32 -7.12 5.65
CA GLN A 77 -8.63 -6.68 6.14
C GLN A 77 -9.33 -5.73 5.16
N LEU A 78 -8.58 -4.79 4.58
CA LEU A 78 -9.13 -3.81 3.63
C LEU A 78 -9.62 -4.48 2.36
N PHE A 79 -8.89 -5.47 1.84
CA PHE A 79 -9.31 -6.23 0.66
C PHE A 79 -10.42 -7.24 0.95
N ALA A 80 -10.49 -7.80 2.17
CA ALA A 80 -11.63 -8.61 2.60
C ALA A 80 -12.92 -7.77 2.62
N ALA A 81 -12.87 -6.55 3.17
CA ALA A 81 -14.01 -5.62 3.16
C ALA A 81 -14.41 -5.18 1.75
N LEU A 82 -13.49 -5.19 0.77
CA LEU A 82 -13.81 -4.98 -0.64
C LEU A 82 -14.50 -6.20 -1.25
N ALA A 83 -14.08 -7.41 -0.88
CA ALA A 83 -14.63 -8.66 -1.40
C ALA A 83 -16.08 -8.90 -0.91
N ASP A 84 -16.38 -8.57 0.34
CA ASP A 84 -17.71 -8.68 0.93
C ASP A 84 -18.64 -7.54 0.45
N ARG A 85 -19.31 -7.76 -0.68
CA ARG A 85 -20.47 -6.96 -1.11
C ARG A 85 -21.71 -7.42 -0.31
N PRO A 86 -22.61 -6.54 0.16
CA PRO A 86 -24.01 -6.92 0.33
C PRO A 86 -24.67 -7.17 -1.04
#